data_AF-A0A699ZH89-F1
#
_entry.id   AF-A0A699ZH89-F1
#
_cell.length_a   1.000
_cell.length_b   1.000
_cell.length_c   1.000
_cell.angle_alpha   90.00
_cell.angle_beta   90.00
_cell.angle_gamma   90.00
#
_symmetry.space_group_name_H-M   'P 1'
#
loop_
_entity.id
_entity.type
_entity.pdbx_description
1 polymer ?
#
loop_
_entity_poly.entity_id
_entity_poly.type
_entity_poly.pdbx_seq_one_letter_code
_entity_poly.pdbx_strand_id
1 'polypeptide(L)'
;CSRVVPTTEEQLFKNQIIELTRGTVLASLPDRKRVEVQARYAPEDQVRVARKLRVLSKALQQCKALAKPKITLIPRARIPIIKMRAHSVNVDISISNDTGVKVAEFLTQQVQAYPPLKPLVLVLKTYLASLRLNDVAQGGLSSYSLCNMVIAHMQEEAKAACPVA
;
A
#
# COMPACT_ATOMS: atom_id res chain seq x y z
N CYS A 1 0.69 19.54 16.01
CA CYS A 1 0.65 18.17 16.57
C CYS A 1 -0.77 17.63 16.42
N SER A 2 -1.10 17.04 15.27
CA SER A 2 -2.50 16.73 14.94
C SER A 2 -2.62 15.33 14.33
N ARG A 3 -3.21 14.43 15.12
CA ARG A 3 -3.82 13.13 14.78
C ARG A 3 -3.06 12.22 13.80
N VAL A 4 -2.45 11.17 14.34
CA VAL A 4 -1.79 10.11 13.55
C VAL A 4 -2.70 8.90 13.31
N VAL A 5 -3.79 8.77 14.05
CA VAL A 5 -4.75 7.67 13.94
C VAL A 5 -6.05 8.17 13.28
N PRO A 6 -6.51 7.55 12.18
CA PRO A 6 -7.76 7.94 11.53
C PRO A 6 -8.98 7.66 12.42
N THR A 7 -10.04 8.47 12.30
CA THR A 7 -11.30 8.25 13.02
C THR A 7 -12.12 7.11 12.43
N THR A 8 -13.07 6.56 13.20
CA THR A 8 -13.95 5.48 12.74
C THR A 8 -14.76 5.87 11.49
N GLU A 9 -15.25 7.11 11.43
CA GLU A 9 -15.97 7.64 10.26
C GLU A 9 -15.06 7.76 9.04
N GLU A 10 -13.84 8.26 9.22
CA GLU A 10 -12.85 8.35 8.14
C GLU A 10 -12.48 6.96 7.61
N GLN A 11 -12.39 5.98 8.50
CA GLN A 11 -12.12 4.59 8.16
C GLN A 11 -13.30 3.95 7.39
N LEU A 12 -14.54 4.20 7.82
CA LEU A 12 -15.75 3.73 7.14
C LEU A 12 -15.85 4.30 5.72
N PHE A 13 -15.61 5.60 5.58
CA PHE A 13 -15.62 6.29 4.29
C PHE A 13 -14.53 5.75 3.35
N LYS A 14 -13.32 5.53 3.86
CA LYS A 14 -12.24 4.88 3.09
C LYS A 14 -12.63 3.48 2.63
N ASN A 15 -13.23 2.67 3.50
CA ASN A 15 -13.66 1.32 3.17
C ASN A 15 -14.75 1.32 2.08
N GLN A 16 -15.71 2.25 2.14
CA GLN A 16 -16.72 2.39 1.08
C GLN A 16 -16.09 2.70 -0.29
N ILE A 17 -15.11 3.62 -0.34
CA ILE A 17 -14.39 3.94 -1.60
C ILE A 17 -13.61 2.73 -2.11
N ILE A 18 -12.99 1.95 -1.22
CA ILE A 18 -12.28 0.72 -1.58
C ILE A 18 -13.25 -0.29 -2.21
N GLU A 19 -14.42 -0.53 -1.62
CA GLU A 19 -15.40 -1.48 -2.16
C GLU A 19 -15.98 -1.03 -3.51
N LEU A 20 -16.29 0.26 -3.69
CA LEU A 20 -16.72 0.80 -4.99
C LEU A 20 -15.65 0.62 -6.07
N THR A 21 -14.39 0.86 -5.70
CA THR A 21 -13.24 0.66 -6.59
C THR A 21 -13.09 -0.82 -6.93
N ARG A 22 -13.22 -1.72 -5.94
CA ARG A 22 -13.11 -3.17 -6.10
C ARG A 22 -14.18 -3.72 -7.04
N GLY A 23 -15.44 -3.30 -6.89
CA GLY A 23 -16.53 -3.69 -7.79
C GLY A 23 -16.24 -3.30 -9.23
N THR A 24 -15.71 -2.09 -9.44
CA THR A 24 -15.33 -1.59 -10.77
C THR A 24 -14.16 -2.40 -11.36
N VAL A 25 -13.18 -2.78 -10.53
CA VAL A 25 -12.03 -3.60 -10.94
C VAL A 25 -12.49 -5.00 -11.36
N LEU A 26 -13.33 -5.66 -10.56
CA LEU A 26 -13.81 -7.01 -10.84
C LEU A 26 -14.64 -7.08 -12.13
N ALA A 27 -15.48 -6.06 -12.38
CA ALA A 27 -16.23 -5.96 -13.63
C ALA A 27 -15.33 -5.72 -14.86
N SER A 28 -14.16 -5.08 -14.67
CA SER A 28 -13.26 -4.69 -15.76
C SER A 28 -12.16 -5.70 -16.07
N LEU A 29 -11.82 -6.60 -15.14
CA LEU A 29 -10.68 -7.53 -15.23
C LEU A 29 -11.04 -8.92 -14.66
N PRO A 30 -11.64 -9.82 -15.46
CA PRO A 30 -12.14 -11.11 -14.98
C PRO A 30 -11.10 -12.23 -14.87
N ASP A 31 -9.86 -12.04 -15.36
CA ASP A 31 -8.93 -13.16 -15.60
C ASP A 31 -7.76 -13.20 -14.59
N ARG A 32 -7.67 -14.28 -13.79
CA ARG A 32 -6.57 -14.58 -12.87
C ARG A 32 -6.05 -16.01 -13.10
N LYS A 33 -4.76 -16.15 -13.40
CA LYS A 33 -3.98 -17.36 -13.09
C LYS A 33 -2.66 -16.93 -12.42
N ARG A 34 -2.41 -17.54 -11.26
CA ARG A 34 -1.20 -17.50 -10.40
C ARG A 34 0.09 -17.18 -11.16
N VAL A 35 0.98 -16.33 -10.61
CA VAL A 35 2.46 -16.54 -10.49
C VAL A 35 3.06 -15.56 -9.45
N GLU A 36 4.14 -16.03 -8.84
CA GLU A 36 5.02 -15.57 -7.74
C GLU A 36 5.72 -14.19 -7.84
N VAL A 37 6.52 -13.92 -6.81
CA VAL A 37 7.13 -12.65 -6.41
C VAL A 37 8.09 -12.11 -7.46
N GLN A 38 7.83 -10.90 -7.96
CA GLN A 38 8.83 -10.14 -8.69
C GLN A 38 8.88 -8.68 -8.23
N ALA A 39 10.03 -8.28 -7.68
CA ALA A 39 10.30 -6.90 -7.26
C ALA A 39 10.50 -5.93 -8.45
N ARG A 40 10.46 -6.44 -9.68
CA ARG A 40 10.38 -5.71 -10.96
C ARG A 40 9.41 -6.47 -11.85
N TYR A 41 8.50 -5.76 -12.51
CA TYR A 41 7.84 -6.34 -13.68
C TYR A 41 8.92 -6.58 -14.74
N ALA A 42 8.89 -7.76 -15.39
CA ALA A 42 9.59 -7.90 -16.65
C ALA A 42 9.07 -6.83 -17.64
N PRO A 43 9.91 -6.28 -18.54
CA PRO A 43 9.49 -5.23 -19.46
C PRO A 43 8.20 -5.56 -20.23
N GLU A 44 8.04 -6.81 -20.63
CA GLU A 44 6.85 -7.38 -21.28
C GLU A 44 5.59 -7.33 -20.39
N ASP A 45 5.74 -7.58 -19.08
CA ASP A 45 4.65 -7.51 -18.12
C ASP A 45 4.29 -6.06 -17.78
N GLN A 46 5.26 -5.14 -17.80
CA GLN A 46 5.01 -3.72 -17.57
C GLN A 46 4.06 -3.14 -18.65
N VAL A 47 4.23 -3.55 -19.91
CA VAL A 47 3.33 -3.16 -21.01
C VAL A 47 1.93 -3.72 -20.81
N ARG A 48 1.82 -5.01 -20.41
CA ARG A 48 0.54 -5.67 -20.14
C ARG A 48 -0.20 -5.02 -18.97
N VAL A 49 0.49 -4.76 -17.87
CA VAL A 49 -0.05 -4.08 -16.69
C VAL A 49 -0.49 -2.66 -17.04
N ALA A 50 0.33 -1.90 -17.76
CA ALA A 50 -0.03 -0.55 -18.19
C ALA A 50 -1.29 -0.54 -19.09
N ARG A 51 -1.47 -1.52 -19.97
CA ARG A 51 -2.70 -1.66 -20.77
C ARG A 51 -3.92 -1.93 -19.90
N LYS A 52 -3.83 -2.86 -18.94
CA LYS A 52 -4.91 -3.14 -17.98
C LYS A 52 -5.27 -1.89 -17.15
N LEU A 53 -4.26 -1.15 -16.68
CA LEU A 53 -4.48 0.11 -15.95
C LEU A 53 -5.14 1.19 -16.81
N ARG A 54 -4.85 1.26 -18.12
CA ARG A 54 -5.56 2.18 -19.02
C ARG A 54 -7.05 1.84 -19.14
N VAL A 55 -7.39 0.56 -19.28
CA VAL A 55 -8.79 0.10 -19.32
C VAL A 55 -9.49 0.44 -18.00
N LEU A 56 -8.85 0.11 -16.88
CA LEU A 56 -9.37 0.41 -15.55
C LEU A 56 -9.56 1.90 -15.30
N SER A 57 -8.61 2.74 -15.74
CA SER A 57 -8.70 4.19 -15.63
C SER A 57 -9.94 4.74 -16.34
N LYS A 58 -10.29 4.20 -17.52
CA LYS A 58 -11.50 4.61 -18.25
C LYS A 58 -12.77 4.15 -17.51
N ALA A 59 -12.79 2.91 -17.02
CA ALA A 59 -13.92 2.39 -16.26
C ALA A 59 -14.17 3.21 -14.97
N LEU A 60 -13.11 3.57 -14.24
CA LEU A 60 -13.20 4.40 -13.04
C LEU A 60 -13.69 5.82 -13.34
N GLN A 61 -13.32 6.41 -14.48
CA GLN A 61 -13.85 7.71 -14.93
C GLN A 61 -15.36 7.67 -15.22
N GLN A 62 -15.87 6.52 -15.67
CA GLN A 62 -17.28 6.32 -15.99
C GLN A 62 -18.12 5.91 -14.77
N CYS A 63 -17.49 5.55 -13.66
CA CYS A 63 -18.17 5.15 -12.44
C CYS A 63 -18.84 6.35 -11.75
N LYS A 64 -20.17 6.47 -11.91
CA LYS A 64 -20.97 7.56 -11.33
C LYS A 64 -20.90 7.62 -9.79
N ALA A 65 -20.63 6.49 -9.13
CA ALA A 65 -20.54 6.39 -7.68
C ALA A 65 -19.33 7.11 -7.08
N LEU A 66 -18.27 7.36 -7.87
CA LEU A 66 -17.02 7.99 -7.39
C LEU A 66 -17.01 9.52 -7.54
N ALA A 67 -18.14 10.15 -7.89
CA ALA A 67 -18.35 11.59 -7.96
C ALA A 67 -17.23 12.38 -8.67
N LYS A 68 -17.06 12.16 -9.98
CA LYS A 68 -16.04 12.82 -10.83
C LYS A 68 -14.62 12.73 -10.24
N PRO A 69 -14.07 11.52 -10.11
CA PRO A 69 -12.73 11.35 -9.55
C PRO A 69 -11.65 11.98 -10.44
N LYS A 70 -10.66 12.65 -9.83
CA LYS A 70 -9.46 13.10 -10.55
C LYS A 70 -8.51 11.92 -10.69
N ILE A 71 -8.33 11.41 -11.89
CA ILE A 71 -7.55 10.21 -12.17
C ILE A 71 -6.31 10.56 -13.01
N THR A 72 -5.13 10.12 -12.55
CA THR A 72 -3.84 10.26 -13.23
C THR A 72 -3.18 8.89 -13.36
N LEU A 73 -2.90 8.45 -14.58
CA LEU A 73 -2.17 7.21 -14.84
C LEU A 73 -0.65 7.49 -14.86
N ILE A 74 0.12 6.70 -14.10
CA ILE A 74 1.59 6.75 -14.07
C ILE A 74 2.13 5.39 -14.54
N PRO A 75 2.28 5.18 -15.86
CA PRO A 75 2.62 3.86 -16.40
C PRO A 75 4.13 3.58 -16.44
N ARG A 76 4.97 4.61 -16.37
CA ARG A 76 6.44 4.51 -16.53
C ARG A 76 7.21 4.30 -15.22
N ALA A 77 6.53 4.34 -14.07
CA ALA A 77 7.17 4.08 -12.78
C ALA A 77 7.56 2.60 -12.65
N ARG A 78 8.49 2.28 -11.73
CA ARG A 78 8.91 0.91 -11.41
C ARG A 78 7.72 -0.02 -11.15
N ILE A 79 6.69 0.50 -10.47
CA ILE A 79 5.38 -0.13 -10.32
C ILE A 79 4.37 0.80 -11.00
N PRO A 80 3.73 0.40 -12.11
CA PRO A 80 2.69 1.19 -12.74
C PRO A 80 1.50 1.39 -11.79
N ILE A 81 1.05 2.64 -11.63
CA ILE A 81 -0.04 2.98 -10.71
C ILE A 81 -1.04 3.94 -11.36
N ILE A 82 -2.29 3.87 -10.91
CA ILE A 82 -3.30 4.91 -11.09
C ILE A 82 -3.39 5.68 -9.78
N LYS A 83 -3.13 6.98 -9.82
CA LYS A 83 -3.44 7.90 -8.72
C LYS A 83 -4.82 8.46 -8.93
N MET A 84 -5.70 8.26 -7.98
CA MET A 84 -7.07 8.76 -8.00
C MET A 84 -7.33 9.62 -6.78
N ARG A 85 -8.01 10.75 -6.96
CA ARG A 85 -8.61 11.51 -5.88
C ARG A 85 -10.13 11.47 -6.03
N ALA A 86 -10.79 10.77 -5.12
CA ALA A 86 -12.24 10.69 -5.03
C ALA A 86 -12.66 11.38 -3.73
N HIS A 87 -13.53 12.39 -3.83
CA HIS A 87 -13.86 13.29 -2.71
C HIS A 87 -12.58 13.88 -2.06
N SER A 88 -12.30 13.52 -0.82
CA SER A 88 -11.13 13.94 -0.03
C SER A 88 -10.07 12.83 0.13
N VAL A 89 -10.28 11.66 -0.47
CA VAL A 89 -9.41 10.49 -0.30
C VAL A 89 -8.53 10.32 -1.54
N ASN A 90 -7.22 10.24 -1.29
CA ASN A 90 -6.24 9.84 -2.30
C ASN A 90 -6.14 8.31 -2.29
N VAL A 91 -6.31 7.70 -3.46
CA VAL A 91 -6.27 6.26 -3.67
C VAL A 91 -5.25 5.97 -4.75
N ASP A 92 -4.24 5.17 -4.40
CA ASP A 92 -3.27 4.65 -5.35
C ASP A 92 -3.65 3.20 -5.69
N ILE A 93 -3.91 2.92 -6.97
CA ILE A 93 -4.31 1.60 -7.46
C ILE A 93 -3.16 1.03 -8.27
N SER A 94 -2.68 -0.14 -7.88
CA SER A 94 -1.70 -0.91 -8.64
C SER A 94 -2.25 -2.31 -8.92
N ILE A 95 -1.88 -2.89 -10.06
CA ILE A 95 -2.18 -4.28 -10.37
C ILE A 95 -0.89 -5.05 -10.09
N SER A 96 -0.92 -5.98 -9.14
CA SER A 96 0.21 -6.85 -8.81
C SER A 96 -0.27 -8.29 -8.55
N ASN A 97 0.63 -9.24 -8.73
CA ASN A 97 0.34 -10.65 -8.50
C ASN A 97 0.57 -10.96 -7.01
N ASP A 98 -0.51 -11.03 -6.20
CA ASP A 98 -0.66 -11.49 -4.80
C ASP A 98 0.43 -11.16 -3.75
N THR A 99 1.50 -10.49 -4.11
CA THR A 99 2.68 -10.22 -3.29
C THR A 99 2.35 -9.13 -2.29
N GLY A 100 1.59 -8.11 -2.71
CA GLY A 100 1.08 -7.09 -1.80
C GLY A 100 0.16 -7.66 -0.71
N VAL A 101 -0.62 -8.69 -1.04
CA VAL A 101 -1.49 -9.38 -0.07
C VAL A 101 -0.64 -10.15 0.94
N LYS A 102 0.34 -10.95 0.47
CA LYS A 102 1.27 -11.67 1.36
C LYS A 102 2.05 -10.75 2.29
N VAL A 103 2.52 -9.60 1.79
CA VAL A 103 3.22 -8.60 2.63
C VAL A 103 2.28 -7.99 3.67
N ALA A 104 1.03 -7.69 3.31
CA ALA A 104 0.05 -7.18 4.25
C ALA A 104 -0.31 -8.22 5.33
N GLU A 105 -0.48 -9.48 4.94
CA GLU A 105 -0.70 -10.61 5.86
C GLU A 105 0.48 -10.78 6.82
N PHE A 106 1.71 -10.80 6.31
CA PHE A 106 2.92 -10.86 7.12
C PHE A 106 2.98 -9.73 8.13
N LEU A 107 2.81 -8.47 7.71
CA LEU A 107 2.83 -7.32 8.61
C LEU A 107 1.73 -7.39 9.67
N THR A 108 0.55 -7.89 9.30
CA THR A 108 -0.56 -8.09 10.25
C THR A 108 -0.19 -9.10 11.32
N GLN A 109 0.44 -10.22 10.93
CA GLN A 109 0.94 -11.22 11.87
C GLN A 109 2.02 -10.65 12.79
N GLN A 110 2.97 -9.85 12.27
CA GLN A 110 4.00 -9.22 13.09
C GLN A 110 3.43 -8.21 14.09
N VAL A 111 2.42 -7.42 13.70
CA VAL A 111 1.74 -6.49 14.62
C VAL A 111 1.01 -7.24 15.73
N GLN A 112 0.46 -8.42 15.46
CA GLN A 112 -0.15 -9.27 16.48
C GLN A 112 0.89 -9.93 17.39
N ALA A 113 2.00 -10.42 16.82
CA ALA A 113 3.09 -11.06 17.56
C ALA A 113 3.83 -10.08 18.49
N TYR A 114 3.96 -8.81 18.05
CA TYR A 114 4.68 -7.77 18.78
C TYR A 114 3.76 -6.57 19.06
N PRO A 115 2.96 -6.58 20.14
CA PRO A 115 2.07 -5.47 20.50
C PRO A 115 2.75 -4.07 20.52
N PRO A 116 4.02 -3.92 20.96
CA PRO A 116 4.69 -2.62 20.93
C PRO A 116 5.10 -2.14 19.52
N LEU A 117 5.04 -3.00 18.49
CA LEU A 117 5.46 -2.66 17.13
C LEU A 117 4.69 -1.47 16.58
N LYS A 118 3.36 -1.48 16.72
CA LYS A 118 2.47 -0.44 16.19
C LYS A 118 2.77 0.95 16.79
N PRO A 119 2.80 1.15 18.12
CA PRO A 119 3.13 2.46 18.68
C PRO A 119 4.56 2.90 18.34
N LEU A 120 5.55 2.00 18.33
CA LEU A 120 6.94 2.33 17.98
C LEU A 120 7.07 2.82 16.54
N VAL A 121 6.51 2.06 15.57
CA VAL A 121 6.51 2.45 14.16
C VAL A 121 5.80 3.79 13.97
N LEU A 122 4.71 4.04 14.71
CA LEU A 122 3.97 5.31 14.62
C LEU A 122 4.84 6.50 15.02
N VAL A 123 5.51 6.42 16.18
CA VAL A 123 6.39 7.49 16.68
C VAL A 123 7.54 7.71 15.70
N LEU A 124 8.25 6.66 15.30
CA LEU A 124 9.38 6.76 14.37
C LEU A 124 8.96 7.32 13.02
N LYS A 125 7.81 6.90 12.51
CA LYS A 125 7.28 7.42 11.24
C LYS A 125 6.96 8.90 11.33
N THR A 126 6.37 9.37 12.44
CA THR A 126 6.12 10.81 12.64
C THR A 126 7.39 11.61 12.80
N TYR A 127 8.40 11.06 13.49
CA TYR A 127 9.69 11.69 13.64
C TYR A 127 10.41 11.84 12.29
N LEU A 128 10.53 10.77 11.50
CA LEU A 128 11.11 10.82 10.16
C LEU A 128 10.35 11.76 9.23
N ALA A 129 9.03 11.87 9.37
CA ALA A 129 8.23 12.82 8.61
C ALA A 129 8.55 14.28 8.97
N SER A 130 8.78 14.59 10.26
CA SER A 130 9.19 15.93 10.69
C SER A 130 10.55 16.36 10.11
N LEU A 131 11.43 15.38 9.86
CA LEU A 131 12.74 15.58 9.23
C LEU A 131 12.72 15.48 7.70
N ARG A 132 11.56 15.25 7.08
CA ARG A 132 11.41 14.97 5.63
C ARG A 132 12.23 13.76 5.13
N LEU A 133 12.52 12.81 6.02
CA LEU A 133 13.26 11.57 5.72
C LEU A 133 12.34 10.39 5.37
N ASN A 134 11.06 10.63 5.11
CA ASN A 134 10.06 9.61 4.80
C ASN A 134 9.70 9.55 3.30
N ASP A 135 10.41 10.26 2.44
CA ASP A 135 10.24 10.24 0.99
C ASP A 135 11.41 9.52 0.30
N VAL A 136 11.12 8.32 -0.23
CA VAL A 136 12.09 7.50 -0.96
C VAL A 136 12.61 8.16 -2.24
N ALA A 137 11.86 9.10 -2.83
CA ALA A 137 12.30 9.81 -4.03
C ALA A 137 13.42 10.81 -3.73
N GLN A 138 13.53 11.25 -2.47
CA GLN A 138 14.55 12.19 -1.99
C GLN A 138 15.67 11.47 -1.19
N GLY A 139 15.77 10.13 -1.29
CA GLY A 139 16.74 9.34 -0.54
C GLY A 139 16.32 8.99 0.90
N GLY A 140 15.07 9.25 1.28
CA GLY A 140 14.51 8.88 2.57
C GLY A 140 14.13 7.41 2.71
N LEU A 141 13.64 7.05 3.89
CA LEU A 141 13.22 5.70 4.25
C LEU A 141 11.77 5.43 3.85
N SER A 142 11.53 4.25 3.26
CA SER A 142 10.17 3.78 3.00
C SER A 142 9.49 3.34 4.30
N SER A 143 8.16 3.48 4.38
CA SER A 143 7.40 2.98 5.54
C SER A 143 7.58 1.47 5.75
N TYR A 144 7.77 0.69 4.67
CA TYR A 144 8.01 -0.75 4.76
C TYR A 144 9.40 -1.07 5.32
N SER A 145 10.42 -0.36 4.85
CA SER A 145 11.79 -0.47 5.38
C SER A 145 11.83 -0.15 6.87
N LEU A 146 11.13 0.91 7.29
CA LEU A 146 11.00 1.26 8.71
C LEU A 146 10.35 0.14 9.52
N CYS A 147 9.22 -0.41 9.06
CA CYS A 147 8.58 -1.54 9.75
C CYS A 147 9.55 -2.72 9.90
N ASN A 148 10.26 -3.08 8.84
CA ASN A 148 11.20 -4.21 8.88
C ASN A 148 12.37 -3.96 9.84
N MET A 149 12.89 -2.73 9.93
CA MET A 149 13.93 -2.38 10.89
C MET A 149 13.45 -2.54 12.33
N VAL A 150 12.23 -2.07 12.63
CA VAL A 150 11.66 -2.22 13.98
C VAL A 150 11.38 -3.69 14.29
N ILE A 151 10.84 -4.46 13.34
CA ILE A 151 10.63 -5.91 13.50
C ILE A 151 11.96 -6.63 13.78
N ALA A 152 13.00 -6.33 13.00
CA ALA A 152 14.32 -6.94 13.17
C ALA A 152 14.92 -6.60 14.55
N HIS A 153 14.78 -5.35 14.99
CA HIS A 153 15.20 -4.96 16.35
C HIS A 153 14.45 -5.77 17.42
N MET A 154 13.13 -5.87 17.33
CA MET A 154 12.33 -6.65 18.30
C MET A 154 12.69 -8.14 18.31
N GLN A 155 12.99 -8.71 17.15
CA GLN A 155 13.45 -10.09 17.05
C GLN A 155 14.81 -10.30 17.73
N GLU A 156 15.71 -9.33 17.63
CA GLU A 156 17.04 -9.42 18.26
C GLU A 156 16.97 -9.27 19.78
N GLU A 157 16.17 -8.32 20.27
CA GLU A 157 15.91 -8.17 21.71
C GLU A 157 15.27 -9.44 22.31
N ALA A 158 14.36 -10.09 21.57
CA ALA A 158 13.75 -11.35 22.00
C ALA A 158 14.77 -12.50 22.10
N LYS A 159 15.76 -12.57 21.21
CA LYS A 159 16.85 -13.55 21.31
C LYS A 159 17.76 -13.24 22.50
N ALA A 160 18.11 -11.98 22.71
CA ALA A 160 18.95 -11.57 23.84
C ALA A 160 18.29 -11.86 25.20
N ALA A 161 16.95 -11.79 25.27
CA ALA A 161 16.17 -12.14 26.45
C ALA A 161 16.05 -13.66 26.70
N CYS A 162 16.37 -14.50 25.70
CA CYS A 162 16.42 -15.95 25.82
C CYS A 162 17.87 -16.43 25.69
N PRO A 163 18.70 -16.31 26.74
CA PRO A 163 20.00 -16.97 26.73
C PRO A 163 19.73 -18.48 26.65
N VAL A 164 20.26 -19.10 25.60
CA VAL A 164 20.18 -20.53 25.34
C VAL A 164 20.57 -21.28 26.62
N ALA A 165 19.64 -22.10 27.14
CA ALA A 165 19.88 -23.06 28.22
C ALA A 165 20.76 -24.22 27.73
#